data_AF-A0A5R9GHY0-F1
#
_entry.id   AF-A0A5R9GHY0-F1
#
_cell.length_a   1.000
_cell.length_b   1.000
_cell.length_c   1.000
_cell.angle_alpha   90.00
_cell.angle_beta   90.00
_cell.angle_gamma   90.00
#
_symmetry.space_group_name_H-M   'P 1'
#
loop_
_entity.id
_entity.type
_entity.pdbx_description
1 polymer ?
#
loop_
_entity_poly.entity_id
_entity_poly.type
_entity_poly.pdbx_seq_one_letter_code
_entity_poly.pdbx_strand_id
1 'polypeptide(L)'
;MVIQLTRTALIEDSAAILLATDGVSEALAEAAGEHAAFLQFGALRSADDAFALPYLDRYRLHWDTYKTVREDVGFRSAPLATKTEAESVLALALGWLAHRVADRRLSASSEEADLYRDAYLFRARYAAPDATLDAVALSELFEVLKQRYFIEMHTFKPDGDDIEGWFDALYAGMQEWDAYMDRFAKAVAEPDADGERRHVLETNFYRADDAIVALASRLRNGGTTTAEEREAALAAVPASRYGQALRAAVGHLLHANAFFARRVDELALEASN
;
A
#
# COMPACT_ATOMS: atom_id res chain seq x y z
N MET A 1 -5.40 13.15 8.16
CA MET A 1 -5.12 12.30 6.99
C MET A 1 -5.63 10.90 7.26
N VAL A 2 -6.76 10.53 6.66
CA VAL A 2 -7.32 9.17 6.79
C VAL A 2 -6.62 8.25 5.79
N ILE A 3 -5.99 7.17 6.25
CA ILE A 3 -5.50 6.13 5.35
C ILE A 3 -6.72 5.49 4.69
N GLN A 4 -6.83 5.65 3.38
CA GLN A 4 -7.88 5.01 2.60
C GLN A 4 -7.49 3.57 2.30
N LEU A 5 -8.40 2.64 2.59
CA LEU A 5 -8.19 1.21 2.37
C LEU A 5 -7.83 0.92 0.92
N THR A 6 -8.47 1.62 -0.03
CA THR A 6 -8.19 1.49 -1.46
C THR A 6 -6.71 1.66 -1.79
N ARG A 7 -6.04 2.63 -1.16
CA ARG A 7 -4.61 2.91 -1.40
C ARG A 7 -3.74 1.81 -0.80
N THR A 8 -4.00 1.43 0.45
CA THR A 8 -3.29 0.33 1.12
C THR A 8 -3.44 -0.97 0.35
N ALA A 9 -4.65 -1.28 -0.09
CA ALA A 9 -4.97 -2.45 -0.89
C ALA A 9 -4.18 -2.44 -2.23
N LEU A 10 -4.12 -1.29 -2.91
CA LEU A 10 -3.37 -1.15 -4.15
C LEU A 10 -1.87 -1.41 -3.94
N ILE A 11 -1.30 -0.87 -2.86
CA ILE A 11 0.11 -1.05 -2.52
C ILE A 11 0.41 -2.53 -2.26
N GLU A 12 -0.40 -3.19 -1.44
CA GLU A 12 -0.27 -4.61 -1.14
C GLU A 12 -0.37 -5.50 -2.40
N ASP A 13 -1.36 -5.21 -3.26
CA ASP A 13 -1.54 -5.95 -4.52
C ASP A 13 -0.35 -5.73 -5.47
N SER A 14 0.16 -4.50 -5.53
CA SER A 14 1.32 -4.15 -6.35
C SER A 14 2.58 -4.85 -5.85
N ALA A 15 2.79 -4.90 -4.53
CA ALA A 15 3.90 -5.58 -3.89
C ALA A 15 3.82 -7.10 -4.09
N ALA A 16 2.65 -7.71 -3.94
CA ALA A 16 2.45 -9.14 -4.19
C ALA A 16 2.82 -9.51 -5.63
N ILE A 17 2.38 -8.71 -6.62
CA ILE A 17 2.75 -8.92 -8.02
C ILE A 17 4.25 -8.71 -8.25
N LEU A 18 4.84 -7.65 -7.66
CA LEU A 18 6.27 -7.40 -7.75
C LEU A 18 7.06 -8.62 -7.25
N LEU A 19 6.75 -9.12 -6.05
CA LEU A 19 7.43 -10.27 -5.43
C LEU A 19 7.29 -11.57 -6.23
N ALA A 20 6.21 -11.71 -7.01
CA ALA A 20 6.01 -12.84 -7.90
C ALA A 20 6.71 -12.70 -9.26
N THR A 21 7.23 -11.51 -9.59
CA THR A 21 7.82 -11.22 -10.91
C THR A 21 9.28 -11.66 -10.97
N ASP A 22 9.68 -12.31 -12.07
CA ASP A 22 11.06 -12.76 -12.26
C ASP A 22 12.02 -11.57 -12.45
N GLY A 23 13.25 -11.69 -11.95
CA GLY A 23 14.28 -10.66 -12.10
C GLY A 23 14.06 -9.40 -11.27
N VAL A 24 13.30 -9.51 -10.17
CA VAL A 24 13.30 -8.53 -9.08
C VAL A 24 14.61 -8.64 -8.32
N SER A 25 15.24 -7.50 -8.01
CA SER A 25 16.48 -7.48 -7.25
C SER A 25 16.24 -8.00 -5.83
N GLU A 26 17.25 -8.68 -5.28
CA GLU A 26 17.20 -9.21 -3.91
C GLU A 26 16.82 -8.12 -2.90
N ALA A 27 17.40 -6.92 -3.04
CA ALA A 27 17.11 -5.76 -2.21
C ALA A 27 15.62 -5.37 -2.17
N LEU A 28 14.97 -5.28 -3.34
CA LEU A 28 13.57 -4.91 -3.42
C LEU A 28 12.67 -6.06 -2.96
N ALA A 29 13.06 -7.31 -3.24
CA ALA A 29 12.33 -8.47 -2.76
C ALA A 29 12.34 -8.56 -1.23
N GLU A 30 13.50 -8.35 -0.59
CA GLU A 30 13.65 -8.28 0.86
C GLU A 30 12.82 -7.13 1.44
N ALA A 31 12.98 -5.92 0.91
CA ALA A 31 12.23 -4.74 1.39
C ALA A 31 10.71 -4.92 1.24
N ALA A 32 10.22 -5.37 0.08
CA ALA A 32 8.79 -5.55 -0.14
C ALA A 32 8.21 -6.75 0.61
N GLY A 33 8.98 -7.82 0.80
CA GLY A 33 8.53 -9.06 1.44
C GLY A 33 8.58 -9.01 2.97
N GLU A 34 9.69 -8.57 3.55
CA GLU A 34 9.92 -8.61 5.00
C GLU A 34 9.42 -7.34 5.72
N HIS A 35 9.17 -6.28 4.97
CA HIS A 35 8.75 -4.97 5.48
C HIS A 35 7.44 -4.48 4.87
N ALA A 36 6.51 -5.40 4.66
CA ALA A 36 5.18 -5.10 4.12
C ALA A 36 4.42 -3.99 4.89
N ALA A 37 4.56 -3.91 6.22
CA ALA A 37 3.97 -2.82 6.99
C ALA A 37 4.51 -1.42 6.58
N PHE A 38 5.81 -1.33 6.30
CA PHE A 38 6.43 -0.07 5.86
C PHE A 38 6.02 0.32 4.44
N LEU A 39 5.75 -0.64 3.55
CA LEU A 39 5.10 -0.35 2.26
C LEU A 39 3.78 0.41 2.47
N GLN A 40 2.94 -0.03 3.41
CA GLN A 40 1.65 0.61 3.68
C GLN A 40 1.81 2.04 4.19
N PHE A 41 2.86 2.33 4.98
CA PHE A 41 3.16 3.70 5.42
C PHE A 41 3.49 4.64 4.25
N GLY A 42 3.81 4.12 3.07
CA GLY A 42 3.93 4.93 1.85
C GLY A 42 2.64 5.70 1.51
N ALA A 43 1.47 5.20 1.94
CA ALA A 43 0.18 5.85 1.78
C ALA A 43 -0.05 7.06 2.72
N LEU A 44 0.84 7.28 3.69
CA LEU A 44 0.79 8.41 4.64
C LEU A 44 1.50 9.66 4.13
N ARG A 45 2.23 9.55 3.04
CA ARG A 45 3.01 10.66 2.50
C ARG A 45 2.16 11.39 1.47
N SER A 46 2.39 12.70 1.34
CA SER A 46 1.77 13.45 0.25
C SER A 46 2.20 12.88 -1.10
N ALA A 47 1.27 12.78 -2.05
CA ALA A 47 1.56 12.30 -3.40
C ALA A 47 2.48 13.25 -4.19
N ASP A 48 2.57 14.51 -3.76
CA ASP A 48 3.38 15.56 -4.40
C ASP A 48 4.81 15.67 -3.84
N ASP A 49 5.15 14.90 -2.81
CA ASP A 49 6.50 14.92 -2.25
C ASP A 49 7.54 14.43 -3.29
N ALA A 50 8.81 14.83 -3.15
CA ALA A 50 9.91 14.26 -3.93
C ALA A 50 10.62 13.13 -3.16
N PHE A 51 9.89 12.42 -2.30
CA PHE A 51 10.48 11.58 -1.26
C PHE A 51 11.22 10.36 -1.81
N ALA A 52 10.58 9.51 -2.63
CA ALA A 52 11.15 8.18 -2.89
C ALA A 52 12.40 8.16 -3.77
N LEU A 53 12.55 9.06 -4.74
CA LEU A 53 13.68 9.01 -5.69
C LEU A 53 15.05 9.20 -5.02
N PRO A 54 15.25 10.21 -4.14
CA PRO A 54 16.49 10.34 -3.37
C PRO A 54 16.85 9.09 -2.56
N TYR A 55 15.85 8.42 -1.94
CA TYR A 55 16.12 7.21 -1.17
C TYR A 55 16.43 6.02 -2.07
N LEU A 56 15.72 5.86 -3.18
CA LEU A 56 16.05 4.82 -4.17
C LEU A 56 17.49 4.95 -4.66
N ASP A 57 17.93 6.15 -5.02
CA ASP A 57 19.30 6.36 -5.49
C ASP A 57 20.34 6.12 -4.39
N ARG A 58 20.09 6.66 -3.19
CA ARG A 58 20.95 6.45 -2.01
C ARG A 58 21.15 4.97 -1.70
N TYR A 59 20.07 4.19 -1.65
CA TYR A 59 20.15 2.76 -1.34
C TYR A 59 20.71 1.94 -2.49
N ARG A 60 20.44 2.32 -3.74
CA ARG A 60 21.02 1.68 -4.93
C ARG A 60 22.55 1.74 -4.96
N LEU A 61 23.15 2.83 -4.48
CA LEU A 61 24.60 3.01 -4.47
C LEU A 61 25.31 2.28 -3.33
N HIS A 62 24.60 2.03 -2.22
CA HIS A 62 25.20 1.59 -0.95
C HIS A 62 24.54 0.37 -0.30
N TRP A 63 23.69 -0.37 -1.02
CA TRP A 63 22.91 -1.49 -0.47
C TRP A 63 23.75 -2.50 0.32
N ASP A 64 24.87 -2.95 -0.25
CA ASP A 64 25.76 -3.93 0.40
C ASP A 64 26.35 -3.42 1.70
N THR A 65 26.55 -2.10 1.82
CA THR A 65 27.05 -1.48 3.05
C THR A 65 26.00 -1.55 4.16
N TYR A 66 24.72 -1.37 3.81
CA TYR A 66 23.61 -1.42 4.76
C TYR A 66 23.36 -2.83 5.30
N LYS A 67 23.61 -3.90 4.53
CA LYS A 67 23.53 -5.30 5.01
C LYS A 67 24.52 -5.63 6.12
N THR A 68 25.64 -4.91 6.19
CA THR A 68 26.73 -5.21 7.15
C THR A 68 26.60 -4.49 8.49
N VAL A 69 25.75 -3.46 8.57
CA VAL A 69 25.51 -2.72 9.81
C VAL A 69 24.40 -3.45 10.57
N ARG A 70 24.80 -4.39 11.44
CA ARG A 70 23.91 -4.87 12.51
C ARG A 70 23.67 -3.72 13.46
N GLU A 71 22.49 -3.11 13.40
CA GLU A 71 22.07 -2.21 14.45
C GLU A 71 21.76 -3.03 15.71
N ASP A 72 22.61 -2.91 16.72
CA ASP A 72 22.34 -3.28 18.12
C ASP A 72 21.35 -2.29 18.77
N VAL A 73 20.37 -1.76 18.03
CA VAL A 73 19.34 -0.89 18.62
C VAL A 73 18.25 -1.78 19.19
N GLY A 74 18.54 -2.34 20.37
CA GLY A 74 17.59 -3.10 21.15
C GLY A 74 16.45 -2.23 21.66
N PHE A 75 15.25 -2.45 21.14
CA PHE A 75 14.01 -2.30 21.91
C PHE A 75 13.45 -3.68 22.23
N ARG A 76 13.26 -3.97 23.52
CA ARG A 76 12.97 -5.29 24.08
C ARG A 76 11.56 -5.84 23.79
N SER A 77 10.73 -5.15 23.02
CA SER A 77 9.29 -5.41 22.94
C SER A 77 8.75 -5.80 21.55
N ALA A 78 9.60 -5.88 20.51
CA ALA A 78 9.19 -6.37 19.19
C ALA A 78 10.09 -7.54 18.75
N PRO A 79 9.55 -8.55 18.03
CA PRO A 79 10.28 -9.76 17.68
C PRO A 79 11.52 -9.46 16.83
N LEU A 80 12.57 -10.24 17.11
CA LEU A 80 13.95 -10.25 16.60
C LEU A 80 14.10 -10.47 15.08
N ALA A 81 13.42 -9.70 14.24
CA ALA A 81 13.93 -9.48 12.89
C ALA A 81 14.90 -8.30 13.00
N THR A 82 16.20 -8.52 12.77
CA THR A 82 17.16 -7.42 12.59
C THR A 82 16.82 -6.71 11.29
N LYS A 83 15.85 -5.81 11.37
CA LYS A 83 15.42 -4.96 10.27
C LYS A 83 16.42 -3.83 10.17
N THR A 84 17.12 -3.71 9.05
CA THR A 84 17.95 -2.53 8.85
C THR A 84 17.02 -1.34 8.58
N GLU A 85 17.35 -0.15 9.11
CA GLU A 85 16.65 1.10 8.79
C GLU A 85 16.53 1.26 7.25
N ALA A 86 17.56 0.84 6.51
CA ALA A 86 17.62 0.87 5.06
C ALA A 86 16.49 0.08 4.38
N GLU A 87 16.22 -1.15 4.81
CA GLU A 87 15.14 -1.96 4.24
C GLU A 87 13.76 -1.34 4.50
N SER A 88 13.55 -0.82 5.71
CA SER A 88 12.30 -0.16 6.11
C SER A 88 12.04 1.10 5.27
N VAL A 89 13.07 1.92 5.07
CA VAL A 89 12.96 3.15 4.25
C VAL A 89 12.81 2.81 2.77
N LEU A 90 13.49 1.76 2.27
CA LEU A 90 13.30 1.29 0.91
C LEU A 90 11.86 0.79 0.68
N ALA A 91 11.31 0.01 1.62
CA ALA A 91 9.92 -0.43 1.59
C ALA A 91 8.95 0.77 1.60
N LEU A 92 9.19 1.76 2.45
CA LEU A 92 8.42 3.01 2.46
C LEU A 92 8.45 3.72 1.10
N ALA A 93 9.63 3.83 0.48
CA ALA A 93 9.80 4.46 -0.83
C ALA A 93 9.04 3.73 -1.94
N LEU A 94 9.07 2.39 -1.95
CA LEU A 94 8.29 1.57 -2.88
C LEU A 94 6.79 1.76 -2.68
N GLY A 95 6.33 1.75 -1.43
CA GLY A 95 4.92 1.95 -1.07
C GLY A 95 4.42 3.32 -1.51
N TRP A 96 5.26 4.34 -1.35
CA TRP A 96 4.96 5.69 -1.80
C TRP A 96 4.83 5.80 -3.33
N LEU A 97 5.71 5.14 -4.10
CA LEU A 97 5.60 5.12 -5.56
C LEU A 97 4.24 4.55 -6.02
N ALA A 98 3.81 3.44 -5.42
CA ALA A 98 2.50 2.87 -5.69
C ALA A 98 1.35 3.79 -5.22
N HIS A 99 1.51 4.44 -4.06
CA HIS A 99 0.55 5.40 -3.52
C HIS A 99 0.27 6.58 -4.48
N ARG A 100 1.30 7.20 -5.07
CA ARG A 100 1.11 8.32 -6.00
C ARG A 100 0.22 7.97 -7.19
N VAL A 101 0.39 6.74 -7.69
CA VAL A 101 -0.44 6.23 -8.78
C VAL A 101 -1.88 6.08 -8.34
N ALA A 102 -2.09 5.54 -7.13
CA ALA A 102 -3.41 5.45 -6.51
C ALA A 102 -4.03 6.85 -6.40
N ASP A 103 -3.28 7.82 -5.89
CA ASP A 103 -3.77 9.17 -5.66
C ASP A 103 -4.23 9.84 -6.95
N ARG A 104 -3.42 9.80 -8.00
CA ARG A 104 -3.76 10.41 -9.30
C ARG A 104 -4.93 9.71 -10.02
N ARG A 105 -5.11 8.40 -9.83
CA ARG A 105 -6.06 7.60 -10.64
C ARG A 105 -7.34 7.23 -9.91
N LEU A 106 -7.27 7.09 -8.58
CA LEU A 106 -8.35 6.56 -7.75
C LEU A 106 -8.99 7.61 -6.84
N SER A 107 -8.43 8.83 -6.75
CA SER A 107 -9.07 9.94 -6.03
C SER A 107 -10.55 10.03 -6.38
N ALA A 108 -11.40 10.01 -5.35
CA ALA A 108 -12.81 10.20 -5.52
C ALA A 108 -13.17 11.68 -5.65
N SER A 109 -14.38 11.92 -6.16
CA SER A 109 -14.96 13.26 -6.21
C SER A 109 -15.49 13.75 -4.86
N SER A 110 -15.60 12.87 -3.86
CA SER A 110 -16.12 13.17 -2.53
C SER A 110 -15.69 12.11 -1.50
N GLU A 111 -15.69 12.49 -0.22
CA GLU A 111 -15.45 11.54 0.89
C GLU A 111 -16.47 10.40 0.92
N GLU A 112 -17.73 10.67 0.57
CA GLU A 112 -18.78 9.64 0.46
C GLU A 112 -18.40 8.57 -0.58
N ALA A 113 -17.88 9.00 -1.73
CA ALA A 113 -17.45 8.08 -2.77
C ALA A 113 -16.23 7.25 -2.33
N ASP A 114 -15.29 7.83 -1.58
CA ASP A 114 -14.18 7.08 -0.99
C ASP A 114 -14.67 6.05 0.02
N LEU A 115 -15.59 6.41 0.91
CA LEU A 115 -16.18 5.51 1.90
C LEU A 115 -16.80 4.27 1.25
N TYR A 116 -17.62 4.46 0.20
CA TYR A 116 -18.26 3.34 -0.49
C TYR A 116 -17.27 2.48 -1.27
N ARG A 117 -16.25 3.07 -1.88
CA ARG A 117 -15.19 2.34 -2.59
C ARG A 117 -14.36 1.48 -1.64
N ASP A 118 -13.96 2.06 -0.52
CA ASP A 118 -13.24 1.34 0.54
C ASP A 118 -14.11 0.22 1.09
N ALA A 119 -15.39 0.47 1.43
CA ALA A 119 -16.26 -0.55 1.99
C ALA A 119 -16.49 -1.71 1.02
N TYR A 120 -16.70 -1.40 -0.26
CA TYR A 120 -16.84 -2.40 -1.31
C TYR A 120 -15.57 -3.23 -1.48
N LEU A 121 -14.41 -2.57 -1.57
CA LEU A 121 -13.13 -3.26 -1.71
C LEU A 121 -12.83 -4.13 -0.49
N PHE A 122 -13.18 -3.65 0.72
CA PHE A 122 -13.01 -4.43 1.95
C PHE A 122 -13.75 -5.75 1.88
N ARG A 123 -15.04 -5.71 1.53
CA ARG A 123 -15.87 -6.91 1.37
C ARG A 123 -15.32 -7.82 0.28
N ALA A 124 -14.97 -7.27 -0.88
CA ALA A 124 -14.45 -8.03 -2.01
C ALA A 124 -13.13 -8.75 -1.69
N ARG A 125 -12.32 -8.20 -0.78
CA ARG A 125 -10.95 -8.63 -0.53
C ARG A 125 -10.74 -9.41 0.76
N TYR A 126 -11.32 -8.92 1.85
CA TYR A 126 -11.01 -9.38 3.20
C TYR A 126 -12.18 -10.12 3.86
N ALA A 127 -13.40 -9.98 3.33
CA ALA A 127 -14.55 -10.76 3.80
C ALA A 127 -14.71 -12.04 2.96
N ALA A 128 -15.15 -13.12 3.60
CA ALA A 128 -15.63 -14.27 2.86
C ALA A 128 -16.94 -13.90 2.12
N PRO A 129 -17.25 -14.49 0.95
CA PRO A 129 -18.43 -14.14 0.16
C PRO A 129 -19.76 -14.20 0.94
N ASP A 130 -19.87 -15.12 1.88
CA ASP A 130 -21.07 -15.34 2.71
C ASP A 130 -20.89 -14.87 4.17
N ALA A 131 -19.82 -14.12 4.47
CA ALA A 131 -19.58 -13.61 5.81
C ALA A 131 -20.65 -12.59 6.18
N THR A 132 -21.36 -12.84 7.28
CA THR A 132 -22.15 -11.80 7.94
C THR A 132 -21.20 -10.96 8.79
N LEU A 133 -21.12 -9.68 8.48
CA LEU A 133 -20.26 -8.73 9.18
C LEU A 133 -21.11 -7.91 10.14
N ASP A 134 -20.67 -7.80 11.39
CA ASP A 134 -21.32 -6.97 12.40
C ASP A 134 -20.58 -5.64 12.54
N ALA A 135 -21.31 -4.52 12.44
CA ALA A 135 -20.70 -3.18 12.46
C ALA A 135 -19.98 -2.90 13.79
N VAL A 136 -20.53 -3.37 14.92
CA VAL A 136 -19.94 -3.15 16.24
C VAL A 136 -18.63 -3.93 16.37
N ALA A 137 -18.64 -5.22 16.03
CA ALA A 137 -17.44 -6.06 16.05
C ALA A 137 -16.34 -5.55 15.11
N LEU A 138 -16.70 -5.04 13.93
CA LEU A 138 -15.74 -4.41 13.01
C LEU A 138 -15.13 -3.13 13.60
N SER A 139 -15.96 -2.29 14.22
CA SER A 139 -15.49 -1.07 14.89
C SER A 139 -14.49 -1.38 16.00
N GLU A 140 -14.79 -2.36 16.84
CA GLU A 140 -13.89 -2.84 17.90
C GLU A 140 -12.58 -3.39 17.32
N LEU A 141 -12.64 -4.13 16.21
CA LEU A 141 -11.45 -4.59 15.51
C LEU A 141 -10.61 -3.42 14.98
N PHE A 142 -11.23 -2.43 14.35
CA PHE A 142 -10.52 -1.25 13.84
C PHE A 142 -9.86 -0.44 14.96
N GLU A 143 -10.48 -0.35 16.13
CA GLU A 143 -9.87 0.24 17.32
C GLU A 143 -8.60 -0.50 17.75
N VAL A 144 -8.62 -1.84 17.76
CA VAL A 144 -7.43 -2.64 18.08
C VAL A 144 -6.33 -2.45 17.03
N LEU A 145 -6.69 -2.42 15.74
CA LEU A 145 -5.74 -2.20 14.65
C LEU A 145 -5.12 -0.81 14.74
N LYS A 146 -5.93 0.21 15.04
CA LYS A 146 -5.48 1.59 15.28
C LYS A 146 -4.43 1.63 16.39
N GLN A 147 -4.68 1.00 17.54
CA GLN A 147 -3.70 0.95 18.63
C GLN A 147 -2.37 0.30 18.22
N ARG A 148 -2.44 -0.85 17.52
CA ARG A 148 -1.23 -1.52 17.02
C ARG A 148 -0.46 -0.65 16.03
N TYR A 149 -1.18 -0.03 15.10
CA TYR A 149 -0.62 0.87 14.12
C TYR A 149 0.13 2.04 14.78
N PHE A 150 -0.42 2.63 15.86
CA PHE A 150 0.30 3.66 16.63
C PHE A 150 1.52 3.12 17.37
N ILE A 151 1.43 1.90 17.90
CA ILE A 151 2.58 1.19 18.47
C ILE A 151 3.61 0.86 17.38
N GLU A 152 3.28 0.83 16.10
CA GLU A 152 4.31 0.71 15.06
C GLU A 152 4.87 2.08 14.69
N MET A 153 4.01 3.10 14.58
CA MET A 153 4.42 4.46 14.25
C MET A 153 5.33 5.12 15.28
N HIS A 154 5.28 4.78 16.57
CA HIS A 154 6.21 5.37 17.56
C HIS A 154 7.68 5.00 17.28
N THR A 155 7.93 3.99 16.44
CA THR A 155 9.29 3.65 15.98
C THR A 155 9.75 4.54 14.82
N PHE A 156 8.83 5.27 14.19
CA PHE A 156 9.14 6.27 13.19
C PHE A 156 9.71 7.51 13.90
N LYS A 157 10.97 7.82 13.64
CA LYS A 157 11.66 8.94 14.29
C LYS A 157 10.89 10.25 14.01
N PRO A 158 10.41 10.96 15.04
CA PRO A 158 9.71 12.23 14.83
C PRO A 158 10.68 13.24 14.19
N ASP A 159 10.11 14.27 13.58
CA ASP A 159 10.92 15.42 13.18
C ASP A 159 11.61 15.98 14.44
N GLY A 160 12.94 15.94 14.46
CA GLY A 160 13.72 16.34 15.63
C GLY A 160 13.58 17.83 15.94
N ASP A 161 13.19 18.62 14.94
CA ASP A 161 13.06 20.06 15.05
C ASP A 161 11.64 20.52 15.45
N ASP A 162 10.62 19.66 15.30
CA ASP A 162 9.21 19.96 15.64
C ASP A 162 8.43 18.74 16.19
N ILE A 163 8.81 18.30 17.39
CA ILE A 163 8.14 17.17 18.06
C ILE A 163 6.68 17.49 18.42
N GLU A 164 6.39 18.73 18.84
CA GLU A 164 5.03 19.14 19.22
C GLU A 164 4.09 19.13 18.01
N GLY A 165 4.49 19.71 16.88
CA GLY A 165 3.73 19.68 15.64
C GLY A 165 3.50 18.26 15.12
N TRP A 166 4.48 17.37 15.30
CA TRP A 166 4.30 15.95 14.99
C TRP A 166 3.22 15.29 15.85
N PHE A 167 3.19 15.54 17.17
CA PHE A 167 2.15 15.03 18.06
C PHE A 167 0.77 15.60 17.74
N ASP A 168 0.67 16.89 17.43
CA ASP A 168 -0.59 17.53 17.05
C ASP A 168 -1.15 16.94 15.75
N ALA A 169 -0.30 16.75 14.74
CA ALA A 169 -0.68 16.10 13.48
C ALA A 169 -1.12 14.65 13.70
N LEU A 170 -0.42 13.92 14.57
CA LEU A 170 -0.78 12.54 14.94
C LEU A 170 -2.16 12.50 15.62
N TYR A 171 -2.39 13.38 16.60
CA TYR A 171 -3.64 13.46 17.34
C TYR A 171 -4.81 13.87 16.44
N ALA A 172 -4.63 14.85 15.55
CA ALA A 172 -5.63 15.21 14.55
C ALA A 172 -5.96 14.02 13.63
N GLY A 173 -4.93 13.30 13.18
CA GLY A 173 -5.10 12.07 12.40
C GLY A 173 -5.90 11.00 13.14
N MET A 174 -5.69 10.84 14.45
CA MET A 174 -6.47 9.92 15.29
C MET A 174 -7.96 10.29 15.34
N GLN A 175 -8.27 11.56 15.57
CA GLN A 175 -9.67 12.00 15.65
C GLN A 175 -10.40 11.81 14.32
N GLU A 176 -9.74 12.12 13.21
CA GLU A 176 -10.29 11.87 11.87
C GLU A 176 -10.49 10.38 11.58
N TRP A 177 -9.54 9.54 12.01
CA TRP A 177 -9.62 8.10 11.86
C TRP A 177 -10.84 7.53 12.58
N ASP A 178 -11.07 7.94 13.83
CA ASP A 178 -12.18 7.45 14.65
C ASP A 178 -13.53 7.77 13.99
N ALA A 179 -13.70 9.03 13.57
CA ALA A 179 -14.92 9.47 12.87
C ALA A 179 -15.11 8.77 11.50
N TYR A 180 -14.04 8.37 10.83
CA TYR A 180 -14.10 7.62 9.58
C TYR A 180 -14.45 6.13 9.83
N MET A 181 -13.81 5.50 10.80
CA MET A 181 -13.93 4.05 11.01
C MET A 181 -15.31 3.61 11.46
N ASP A 182 -16.02 4.41 12.23
CA ASP A 182 -17.43 4.13 12.57
C ASP A 182 -18.31 4.11 11.31
N ARG A 183 -18.14 5.10 10.44
CA ARG A 183 -18.87 5.18 9.15
C ARG A 183 -18.48 4.03 8.24
N PHE A 184 -17.20 3.69 8.21
CA PHE A 184 -16.65 2.60 7.40
C PHE A 184 -17.15 1.23 7.87
N ALA A 185 -17.12 0.94 9.17
CA ALA A 185 -17.66 -0.29 9.75
C ALA A 185 -19.14 -0.46 9.41
N LYS A 186 -19.93 0.62 9.51
CA LYS A 186 -21.34 0.61 9.08
C LYS A 186 -21.48 0.36 7.58
N ALA A 187 -20.76 1.09 6.74
CA ALA A 187 -20.82 0.91 5.28
C ALA A 187 -20.36 -0.49 4.84
N VAL A 188 -19.48 -1.13 5.61
CA VAL A 188 -19.03 -2.51 5.40
C VAL A 188 -20.14 -3.52 5.74
N ALA A 189 -20.74 -3.40 6.93
CA ALA A 189 -21.74 -4.34 7.45
C ALA A 189 -23.14 -4.17 6.84
N GLU A 190 -23.53 -2.93 6.55
CA GLU A 190 -24.85 -2.54 6.02
C GLU A 190 -24.67 -1.73 4.73
N PRO A 191 -24.37 -2.37 3.59
CA PRO A 191 -24.07 -1.63 2.36
C PRO A 191 -25.32 -0.92 1.82
N ASP A 192 -25.22 0.39 1.60
CA ASP A 192 -26.24 1.15 0.86
C ASP A 192 -26.12 0.86 -0.64
N ALA A 193 -27.10 0.14 -1.18
CA ALA A 193 -27.12 -0.27 -2.58
C ALA A 193 -27.08 0.91 -3.56
N ASP A 194 -27.69 2.06 -3.22
CA ASP A 194 -27.67 3.23 -4.09
C ASP A 194 -26.33 3.97 -4.05
N GLY A 195 -25.70 4.07 -2.88
CA GLY A 195 -24.33 4.55 -2.72
C GLY A 195 -23.33 3.71 -3.50
N GLU A 196 -23.36 2.39 -3.34
CA GLU A 196 -22.50 1.47 -4.09
C GLU A 196 -22.72 1.58 -5.60
N ARG A 197 -23.98 1.57 -6.05
CA ARG A 197 -24.28 1.66 -7.48
C ARG A 197 -23.67 2.92 -8.09
N ARG A 198 -23.89 4.09 -7.47
CA ARG A 198 -23.39 5.38 -7.96
C ARG A 198 -21.86 5.48 -7.92
N HIS A 199 -21.24 5.05 -6.82
CA HIS A 199 -19.82 5.35 -6.57
C HIS A 199 -18.86 4.24 -6.95
N VAL A 200 -19.35 3.00 -7.09
CA VAL A 200 -18.56 1.81 -7.42
C VAL A 200 -18.95 1.26 -8.80
N LEU A 201 -20.21 0.85 -8.98
CA LEU A 201 -20.63 0.09 -10.16
C LEU A 201 -20.68 0.97 -11.42
N GLU A 202 -21.39 2.10 -11.36
CA GLU A 202 -21.54 3.03 -12.49
C GLU A 202 -20.21 3.69 -12.89
N THR A 203 -19.28 3.82 -11.95
CA THR A 203 -17.91 4.32 -12.25
C THR A 203 -16.95 3.23 -12.71
N ASN A 204 -17.40 1.98 -12.77
CA ASN A 204 -16.59 0.79 -13.03
C ASN A 204 -15.31 0.78 -12.18
N PHE A 205 -15.45 1.09 -10.89
CA PHE A 205 -14.34 1.29 -9.98
C PHE A 205 -13.49 0.02 -9.82
N TYR A 206 -14.15 -1.11 -9.54
CA TYR A 206 -13.50 -2.38 -9.26
C TYR A 206 -14.12 -3.51 -10.05
N ARG A 207 -13.28 -4.42 -10.55
CA ARG A 207 -13.69 -5.65 -11.20
C ARG A 207 -12.76 -6.80 -10.83
N ALA A 208 -13.31 -7.86 -10.25
CA ALA A 208 -12.55 -9.04 -9.87
C ALA A 208 -12.05 -9.85 -11.09
N ASP A 209 -12.68 -9.68 -12.26
CA ASP A 209 -12.33 -10.38 -13.51
C ASP A 209 -11.24 -9.69 -14.32
N ASP A 210 -10.77 -8.49 -13.92
CA ASP A 210 -9.57 -7.90 -14.49
C ASP A 210 -8.38 -8.83 -14.22
N ALA A 211 -7.67 -9.23 -15.27
CA ALA A 211 -6.61 -10.26 -15.17
C ALA A 211 -5.56 -9.93 -14.09
N ILE A 212 -5.16 -8.65 -13.97
CA ILE A 212 -4.21 -8.21 -12.96
C ILE A 212 -4.78 -8.21 -11.53
N VAL A 213 -6.09 -7.95 -11.37
CA VAL A 213 -6.77 -8.00 -10.07
C VAL A 213 -6.94 -9.45 -9.63
N ALA A 214 -7.31 -10.34 -10.56
CA ALA A 214 -7.38 -11.78 -10.32
C ALA A 214 -6.00 -12.36 -9.96
N LEU A 215 -4.94 -11.91 -10.65
CA LEU A 215 -3.56 -12.27 -10.33
C LEU A 215 -3.19 -11.86 -8.89
N ALA A 216 -3.38 -10.58 -8.53
CA ALA A 216 -3.08 -10.10 -7.18
C ALA A 216 -3.86 -10.88 -6.11
N SER A 217 -5.15 -11.14 -6.35
CA SER A 217 -5.99 -11.93 -5.44
C SER A 217 -5.45 -13.34 -5.24
N ARG A 218 -5.04 -14.01 -6.32
CA ARG A 218 -4.46 -15.35 -6.26
C ARG A 218 -3.16 -15.36 -5.44
N LEU A 219 -2.24 -14.43 -5.70
CA LEU A 219 -0.96 -14.32 -5.01
C LEU A 219 -1.13 -14.05 -3.51
N ARG A 220 -2.02 -13.12 -3.15
CA ARG A 220 -2.33 -12.78 -1.76
C ARG A 220 -2.88 -13.95 -0.96
N ASN A 221 -3.64 -14.82 -1.62
CA ASN A 221 -4.20 -16.03 -1.01
C ASN A 221 -3.20 -17.22 -1.02
N GLY A 222 -1.91 -16.96 -1.28
CA GLY A 222 -0.87 -17.99 -1.30
C GLY A 222 -0.91 -18.91 -2.52
N GLY A 223 -1.68 -18.57 -3.55
CA GLY A 223 -1.75 -19.32 -4.80
C GLY A 223 -0.47 -19.16 -5.63
N THR A 224 -0.13 -20.19 -6.40
CA THR A 224 1.01 -20.16 -7.33
C THR A 224 0.59 -19.67 -8.72
N THR A 225 1.55 -19.15 -9.48
CA THR A 225 1.37 -18.70 -10.86
C THR A 225 2.59 -19.05 -11.70
N THR A 226 2.36 -19.29 -12.98
CA THR A 226 3.43 -19.42 -13.99
C THR A 226 3.91 -18.05 -14.47
N ALA A 227 5.10 -18.00 -15.07
CA ALA A 227 5.61 -16.76 -15.66
C ALA A 227 4.70 -16.26 -16.78
N GLU A 228 4.20 -17.18 -17.62
CA GLU A 228 3.30 -16.88 -18.72
C GLU A 228 1.97 -16.28 -18.26
N GLU A 229 1.39 -16.80 -17.16
CA GLU A 229 0.17 -16.22 -16.57
C GLU A 229 0.41 -14.80 -16.05
N ARG A 230 1.55 -14.55 -15.40
CA ARG A 230 1.91 -13.21 -14.90
C ARG A 230 2.10 -12.22 -16.05
N GLU A 231 2.87 -12.60 -17.06
CA GLU A 231 3.09 -11.78 -18.26
C GLU A 231 1.77 -11.48 -18.98
N ALA A 232 0.90 -12.47 -19.15
CA ALA A 232 -0.41 -12.28 -19.77
C ALA A 232 -1.29 -11.32 -18.97
N ALA A 233 -1.31 -11.42 -17.63
CA ALA A 233 -2.07 -10.53 -16.77
C ALA A 233 -1.54 -9.08 -16.80
N LEU A 234 -0.22 -8.88 -16.85
CA LEU A 234 0.42 -7.57 -16.96
C LEU A 234 0.22 -6.93 -18.34
N ALA A 235 0.15 -7.74 -19.40
CA ALA A 235 -0.09 -7.29 -20.77
C ALA A 235 -1.56 -6.91 -21.02
N ALA A 236 -2.50 -7.56 -20.31
CA ALA A 236 -3.93 -7.29 -20.44
C ALA A 236 -4.29 -5.83 -20.13
N VAL A 237 -5.29 -5.30 -20.83
CA VAL A 237 -5.85 -3.95 -20.56
C VAL A 237 -6.98 -4.10 -19.54
N PRO A 238 -6.81 -3.62 -18.30
CA PRO A 238 -7.86 -3.73 -17.29
C PRO A 238 -9.05 -2.83 -17.64
N ALA A 239 -10.26 -3.33 -17.42
CA ALA A 239 -11.48 -2.57 -17.65
C ALA A 239 -11.79 -1.63 -16.48
N SER A 240 -11.50 -2.03 -15.24
CA SER A 240 -11.81 -1.22 -14.04
C SER A 240 -10.78 -0.14 -13.75
N ARG A 241 -11.20 0.91 -13.04
CA ARG A 241 -10.29 1.98 -12.59
C ARG A 241 -9.21 1.43 -11.64
N TYR A 242 -9.60 0.55 -10.72
CA TYR A 242 -8.68 -0.11 -9.79
C TYR A 242 -7.65 -0.96 -10.55
N GLY A 243 -8.09 -1.78 -11.51
CA GLY A 243 -7.19 -2.59 -12.34
C GLY A 243 -6.20 -1.72 -13.14
N GLN A 244 -6.65 -0.60 -13.70
CA GLN A 244 -5.79 0.35 -14.42
C GLN A 244 -4.76 1.00 -13.49
N ALA A 245 -5.17 1.39 -12.29
CA ALA A 245 -4.26 1.92 -11.28
C ALA A 245 -3.26 0.87 -10.80
N LEU A 246 -3.69 -0.38 -10.61
CA LEU A 246 -2.85 -1.49 -10.19
C LEU A 246 -1.79 -1.80 -11.25
N ARG A 247 -2.18 -1.85 -12.52
CA ARG A 247 -1.24 -2.04 -13.64
C ARG A 247 -0.20 -0.93 -13.70
N ALA A 248 -0.64 0.31 -13.56
CA ALA A 248 0.27 1.45 -13.51
C ALA A 248 1.23 1.30 -12.33
N ALA A 249 0.73 1.11 -11.10
CA ALA A 249 1.53 1.00 -9.88
C ALA A 249 2.59 -0.11 -9.97
N VAL A 250 2.22 -1.30 -10.43
CA VAL A 250 3.17 -2.38 -10.71
C VAL A 250 4.21 -1.95 -11.73
N GLY A 251 3.81 -1.27 -12.81
CA GLY A 251 4.73 -0.69 -13.79
C GLY A 251 5.76 0.24 -13.15
N HIS A 252 5.37 1.15 -12.25
CA HIS A 252 6.31 2.02 -11.55
C HIS A 252 7.27 1.23 -10.64
N LEU A 253 6.77 0.21 -9.93
CA LEU A 253 7.62 -0.66 -9.10
C LEU A 253 8.63 -1.45 -9.94
N LEU A 254 8.23 -1.92 -11.13
CA LEU A 254 9.13 -2.60 -12.06
C LEU A 254 10.18 -1.65 -12.65
N HIS A 255 9.84 -0.39 -12.93
CA HIS A 255 10.82 0.62 -13.32
C HIS A 255 11.78 0.96 -12.18
N ALA A 256 11.28 1.09 -10.94
CA ALA A 256 12.12 1.27 -9.76
C ALA A 256 13.08 0.09 -9.58
N ASN A 257 12.61 -1.14 -9.81
CA ASN A 257 13.44 -2.34 -9.82
C ASN A 257 14.51 -2.31 -10.92
N ALA A 258 14.15 -1.90 -12.14
CA ALA A 258 15.11 -1.75 -13.22
C ALA A 258 16.18 -0.69 -12.89
N PHE A 259 15.78 0.44 -12.31
CA PHE A 259 16.69 1.50 -11.86
C PHE A 259 17.63 0.99 -10.77
N PHE A 260 17.08 0.32 -9.76
CA PHE A 260 17.86 -0.26 -8.65
C PHE A 260 18.86 -1.30 -9.16
N ALA A 261 18.46 -2.13 -10.12
CA ALA A 261 19.31 -3.10 -10.81
C ALA A 261 20.28 -2.48 -11.84
N ARG A 262 20.34 -1.14 -11.95
CA ARG A 262 21.19 -0.39 -12.90
C ARG A 262 20.92 -0.73 -14.37
N ARG A 263 19.70 -1.16 -14.69
CA ARG A 263 19.25 -1.44 -16.06
C ARG A 263 18.69 -0.21 -16.78
N VAL A 264 18.25 0.80 -16.02
CA VAL A 264 17.82 2.11 -16.52
C VAL A 264 18.44 3.23 -15.67
N ASP A 265 18.49 4.44 -16.22
CA ASP A 265 18.96 5.64 -15.52
C ASP A 265 17.82 6.38 -14.80
N GLU A 266 18.18 7.47 -14.11
CA GLU A 266 17.24 8.29 -13.33
C GLU A 266 16.22 8.99 -14.24
N LEU A 267 16.65 9.49 -15.40
CA LEU A 267 15.76 10.17 -16.36
C LEU A 267 14.66 9.22 -16.87
N ALA A 268 14.99 7.97 -17.13
CA ALA A 268 14.01 6.95 -17.50
C ALA A 268 13.02 6.64 -16.37
N LEU A 269 13.48 6.66 -15.11
CA LEU A 269 12.62 6.48 -13.95
C LEU A 269 11.68 7.67 -13.75
N GLU A 270 12.17 8.90 -13.87
CA GLU A 270 11.36 10.12 -13.79
C GLU A 270 10.31 10.19 -14.89
N ALA A 271 10.66 9.84 -16.13
CA ALA A 271 9.73 9.84 -17.26
C ALA A 271 8.58 8.83 -17.10
N SER A 272 8.76 7.82 -16.25
CA SER A 272 7.71 6.86 -15.92
C SER A 272 6.77 7.36 -14.81
N ASN A 273 7.22 8.31 -13.98
CA ASN A 273 6.58 8.82 -12.74
C ASN A 273 5.70 10.05 -12.93
#